data_AF-A0A0L9VIG1-F1
#
_entry.id   AF-A0A0L9VIG1-F1
#
_cell.length_a   1.000
_cell.length_b   1.000
_cell.length_c   1.000
_cell.angle_alpha   90.00
_cell.angle_beta   90.00
_cell.angle_gamma   90.00
#
_symmetry.space_group_name_H-M   'P 1'
#
loop_
_entity.id
_entity.type
_entity.pdbx_description
1 polymer ?
#
loop_
_entity_poly.entity_id
_entity_poly.type
_entity_poly.pdbx_seq_one_letter_code
_entity_poly.pdbx_strand_id
1 'polypeptide(L)'
;MLYSTQGKEATFEAFIGIKDDEATAQLKLFGDNLQLLEQNLPMDSAYKSKDVSAAPIRVIQLLYNAGDVKGPQTLAFNLPNDDSIVKDRGTSMVMLKNVSEAKFKHILLPIAAACVAEEQQEHVDFESFFTHTICHECCHGIGPHTITLPNGQKSTVRLVSCNTSLDQFL
;
A
#
# COMPACT_ATOMS: atom_id res chain seq x y z
N MET A 1 -18.08 -2.87 19.25
CA MET A 1 -18.28 -1.80 18.24
C MET A 1 -17.25 -0.74 18.56
N LEU A 2 -16.22 -0.58 17.73
CA LEU A 2 -15.17 0.43 17.93
C LEU A 2 -15.53 1.63 17.04
N TYR A 3 -15.76 2.79 17.66
CA TYR A 3 -16.15 4.02 16.97
C TYR A 3 -14.90 4.76 16.49
N SER A 4 -14.84 5.10 15.20
CA SER A 4 -13.92 6.10 14.65
C SER A 4 -14.56 7.49 14.77
N THR A 5 -13.73 8.50 15.01
CA THR A 5 -14.09 9.91 15.29
C THR A 5 -14.88 10.63 14.18
N GLN A 6 -15.13 9.98 13.03
CA GLN A 6 -15.89 10.54 11.89
C GLN A 6 -17.27 9.91 11.64
N GLY A 7 -17.80 9.09 12.56
CA GLY A 7 -19.15 8.52 12.41
C GLY A 7 -19.29 7.46 11.31
N LYS A 8 -18.17 6.90 10.83
CA LYS A 8 -18.15 5.70 9.99
C LYS A 8 -17.94 4.48 10.87
N GLU A 9 -18.84 3.50 10.75
CA GLU A 9 -18.74 2.23 11.49
C GLU A 9 -17.58 1.41 10.92
N ALA A 10 -16.69 0.96 11.81
CA ALA A 10 -15.65 0.00 11.46
C ALA A 10 -16.23 -1.42 11.45
N THR A 11 -15.88 -2.22 10.46
CA THR A 11 -16.21 -3.64 10.39
C THR A 11 -15.16 -4.47 11.14
N PHE A 12 -15.57 -5.63 11.65
CA PHE A 12 -14.65 -6.54 12.31
C PHE A 12 -13.92 -7.38 11.27
N GLU A 13 -12.60 -7.42 11.32
CA GLU A 13 -11.75 -8.28 10.51
C GLU A 13 -10.61 -8.88 11.36
N ALA A 14 -10.11 -10.02 10.92
CA ALA A 14 -8.97 -10.68 11.55
C ALA A 14 -8.07 -11.31 10.47
N PHE A 15 -6.76 -11.16 10.64
CA PHE A 15 -5.72 -11.80 9.83
C PHE A 15 -4.72 -12.48 10.75
N ILE A 16 -4.56 -13.79 10.58
CA ILE A 16 -3.63 -14.62 11.34
C ILE A 16 -2.62 -15.18 10.34
N GLY A 17 -1.34 -14.93 10.57
CA GLY A 17 -0.29 -15.41 9.70
C GLY A 17 1.05 -15.54 10.41
N ILE A 18 1.98 -16.21 9.74
CA ILE A 18 3.37 -16.37 10.19
C ILE A 18 4.21 -15.33 9.47
N LYS A 19 5.02 -14.59 10.20
CA LYS A 19 5.93 -13.60 9.62
C LYS A 19 7.01 -14.30 8.79
N ASP A 20 7.23 -13.80 7.58
CA ASP A 20 8.39 -14.14 6.74
C ASP A 20 9.50 -13.13 7.05
N ASP A 21 10.45 -13.52 7.89
CA ASP A 21 11.53 -12.64 8.34
C ASP A 21 12.49 -12.26 7.21
N GLU A 22 12.74 -13.17 6.27
CA GLU A 22 13.63 -12.94 5.13
C GLU A 22 13.02 -11.91 4.17
N ALA A 23 11.79 -12.15 3.72
CA ALA A 23 11.09 -11.20 2.85
C ALA A 23 10.91 -9.85 3.56
N THR A 24 10.53 -9.85 4.84
CA THR A 24 10.43 -8.61 5.61
C THR A 24 11.76 -7.84 5.67
N ALA A 25 12.89 -8.52 5.84
CA ALA A 25 14.20 -7.89 5.87
C ALA A 25 14.57 -7.26 4.52
N GLN A 26 14.26 -7.93 3.40
CA GLN A 26 14.47 -7.39 2.06
C GLN A 26 13.66 -6.10 1.84
N LEU A 27 12.45 -5.99 2.40
CA LEU A 27 11.62 -4.81 2.25
C LEU A 27 12.08 -3.61 3.07
N LYS A 28 12.95 -3.82 4.05
CA LYS A 28 13.57 -2.72 4.82
C LYS A 28 14.30 -1.74 3.90
N LEU A 29 14.85 -2.22 2.77
CA LEU A 29 15.50 -1.38 1.78
C LEU A 29 14.57 -0.26 1.28
N PHE A 30 13.30 -0.57 0.98
CA PHE A 30 12.34 0.44 0.51
C PHE A 30 12.05 1.47 1.59
N GLY A 31 11.88 1.02 2.83
CA GLY A 31 11.66 1.90 3.96
C GLY A 31 12.82 2.86 4.22
N ASP A 32 14.05 2.35 4.15
CA ASP A 32 15.28 3.13 4.36
C ASP A 32 15.53 4.16 3.23
N ASN A 33 14.99 3.93 2.03
CA ASN A 33 15.19 4.79 0.87
C ASN A 33 14.01 5.71 0.54
N LEU A 34 12.94 5.73 1.34
CA LEU A 34 11.72 6.47 1.02
C LEU A 34 11.97 7.97 0.84
N GLN A 35 12.82 8.56 1.68
CA GLN A 35 13.19 9.98 1.58
C GLN A 35 13.96 10.31 0.30
N LEU A 36 14.79 9.37 -0.18
CA LEU A 36 15.49 9.51 -1.46
C LEU A 36 14.49 9.46 -2.62
N LEU A 37 13.50 8.57 -2.56
CA LEU A 37 12.44 8.47 -3.58
C LEU A 37 11.62 9.76 -3.65
N GLU A 38 11.18 10.30 -2.52
CA GLU A 38 10.46 11.60 -2.44
C GLU A 38 11.25 12.73 -3.13
N GLN A 39 12.53 12.84 -2.82
CA GLN A 39 13.39 13.89 -3.37
C GLN A 39 13.58 13.76 -4.89
N ASN A 40 13.48 12.55 -5.43
CA ASN A 40 13.63 12.27 -6.86
C ASN A 40 12.29 12.22 -7.62
N LEU A 41 11.16 12.50 -6.97
CA LEU A 41 9.88 12.59 -7.67
C LEU A 41 9.96 13.62 -8.82
N PRO A 42 9.39 13.32 -10.00
CA PRO A 42 9.44 14.18 -11.18
C PRO A 42 8.44 15.34 -11.07
N MET A 43 8.59 16.15 -10.02
CA MET A 43 7.74 17.30 -9.73
C MET A 43 8.56 18.43 -9.10
N ASP A 44 8.01 19.64 -9.08
CA ASP A 44 8.67 20.78 -8.44
C ASP A 44 8.88 20.54 -6.95
N SER A 45 10.04 20.98 -6.45
CA SER A 45 10.40 20.83 -5.03
C SER A 45 9.43 21.50 -4.07
N ALA A 46 8.62 22.46 -4.54
CA ALA A 46 7.60 23.12 -3.74
C ALA A 46 6.45 22.19 -3.33
N TYR A 47 6.23 21.11 -4.07
CA TYR A 47 5.16 20.13 -3.81
C TYR A 47 5.65 18.87 -3.10
N LYS A 48 6.97 18.72 -2.95
CA LYS A 48 7.59 17.58 -2.27
C LYS A 48 7.45 17.71 -0.76
N SER A 49 7.17 16.59 -0.11
CA SER A 49 7.17 16.46 1.33
C SER A 49 8.59 16.58 1.88
N LYS A 50 8.75 17.35 2.96
CA LYS A 50 10.07 17.60 3.58
C LYS A 50 10.59 16.39 4.34
N ASP A 51 9.69 15.73 5.06
CA ASP A 51 9.97 14.57 5.90
C ASP A 51 8.99 13.48 5.51
N VAL A 52 9.50 12.36 4.97
CA VAL A 52 8.72 11.15 4.74
C VAL A 52 9.29 10.01 5.57
N SER A 53 8.40 9.23 6.17
CA SER A 53 8.75 8.08 7.00
C SER A 53 7.96 6.89 6.50
N ALA A 54 8.66 5.81 6.18
CA ALA A 54 8.00 4.57 5.81
C ALA A 54 7.34 3.94 7.03
N ALA A 55 6.11 3.46 6.84
CA ALA A 55 5.50 2.56 7.79
C ALA A 55 6.33 1.26 7.85
N PRO A 56 6.57 0.66 9.04
CA PRO A 56 7.15 -0.66 9.14
C PRO A 56 6.38 -1.66 8.28
N ILE A 57 7.09 -2.24 7.31
CA ILE A 57 6.57 -3.25 6.38
C ILE A 57 6.79 -4.63 6.99
N ARG A 58 5.78 -5.49 6.92
CA ARG A 58 5.84 -6.88 7.35
C ARG A 58 5.31 -7.77 6.25
N VAL A 59 6.04 -8.82 5.92
CA VAL A 59 5.55 -9.88 5.03
C VAL A 59 5.09 -11.04 5.88
N ILE A 60 3.89 -11.55 5.62
CA ILE A 60 3.35 -12.71 6.31
C ILE A 60 2.82 -13.75 5.32
N GLN A 61 2.86 -15.01 5.74
CA GLN A 61 2.09 -16.10 5.16
C GLN A 61 0.75 -16.20 5.90
N LEU A 62 -0.34 -15.91 5.21
CA LEU A 62 -1.69 -15.94 5.78
C LEU A 62 -2.11 -17.39 6.07
N LEU A 63 -2.46 -17.67 7.33
CA LEU A 63 -3.03 -18.96 7.75
C LEU A 63 -4.55 -18.91 7.80
N TYR A 64 -5.11 -17.80 8.27
CA TYR A 64 -6.55 -17.63 8.45
C TYR A 64 -6.94 -16.17 8.41
N ASN A 65 -8.08 -15.87 7.79
CA ASN A 65 -8.72 -14.57 7.88
C ASN A 65 -10.24 -14.73 8.09
N ALA A 66 -10.86 -13.75 8.74
CA ALA A 66 -12.30 -13.76 9.02
C ALA A 66 -12.85 -12.35 9.17
N GLY A 67 -14.19 -12.23 9.19
CA GLY A 67 -14.88 -10.96 9.32
C GLY A 67 -15.14 -10.30 7.96
N ASP A 68 -14.75 -9.05 7.80
CA ASP A 68 -14.94 -8.27 6.56
C ASP A 68 -13.95 -8.63 5.45
N VAL A 69 -13.92 -9.91 5.12
CA VAL A 69 -13.11 -10.48 4.03
C VAL A 69 -13.96 -10.68 2.77
N LYS A 70 -15.07 -9.95 2.66
CA LYS A 70 -16.02 -10.07 1.54
C LYS A 70 -15.46 -9.37 0.29
N GLY A 71 -15.42 -10.08 -0.84
CA GLY A 71 -14.96 -9.54 -2.11
C GLY A 71 -13.56 -10.04 -2.51
N PRO A 72 -12.85 -9.33 -3.40
CA PRO A 72 -11.49 -9.69 -3.79
C PRO A 72 -10.58 -9.71 -2.56
N GLN A 73 -9.90 -10.85 -2.34
CA GLN A 73 -9.03 -11.01 -1.18
C GLN A 73 -7.91 -9.97 -1.21
N THR A 74 -7.70 -9.26 -0.11
CA THR A 74 -6.67 -8.22 0.02
C THR A 74 -5.26 -8.80 -0.17
N LEU A 75 -4.37 -8.06 -0.81
CA LEU A 75 -2.94 -8.44 -0.95
C LEU A 75 -2.06 -7.78 0.12
N ALA A 76 -2.39 -6.54 0.48
CA ALA A 76 -1.70 -5.77 1.49
C ALA A 76 -2.69 -4.85 2.22
N PHE A 77 -2.42 -4.56 3.49
CA PHE A 77 -3.20 -3.58 4.25
C PHE A 77 -2.30 -2.72 5.13
N ASN A 78 -2.74 -1.50 5.40
CA ASN A 78 -2.05 -0.53 6.24
C ASN A 78 -2.97 -0.13 7.40
N LEU A 79 -2.53 -0.37 8.63
CA LEU A 79 -3.32 -0.12 9.85
C LEU A 79 -2.44 0.53 10.94
N PRO A 80 -3.02 1.30 11.88
CA PRO A 80 -4.44 1.58 12.07
C PRO A 80 -4.98 2.71 11.19
N ASN A 81 -6.30 2.79 11.03
CA ASN A 81 -7.00 3.84 10.27
C ASN A 81 -7.33 5.10 11.09
N ASP A 82 -7.02 5.13 12.39
CA ASP A 82 -7.32 6.26 13.27
C ASP A 82 -6.22 7.32 13.16
N ASP A 83 -6.54 8.47 12.56
CA ASP A 83 -5.61 9.58 12.32
C ASP A 83 -4.86 10.04 13.59
N SER A 84 -5.49 9.95 14.77
CA SER A 84 -4.84 10.33 16.04
C SER A 84 -3.72 9.35 16.40
N ILE A 85 -3.97 8.05 16.25
CA ILE A 85 -2.99 7.00 16.51
C ILE A 85 -1.91 7.01 15.42
N VAL A 86 -2.29 7.24 14.17
CA VAL A 86 -1.32 7.40 13.07
C VAL A 86 -0.37 8.55 13.34
N LYS A 87 -0.88 9.70 13.80
CA LYS A 87 -0.04 10.85 14.15
C LYS A 87 0.91 10.57 15.31
N ASP A 88 0.44 9.83 16.31
CA ASP A 88 1.20 9.60 17.55
C ASP A 88 2.18 8.42 17.44
N ARG A 89 1.86 7.39 16.64
CA ARG A 89 2.59 6.10 16.60
C ARG A 89 2.88 5.57 15.21
N GLY A 90 2.39 6.21 14.15
CA GLY A 90 2.50 5.73 12.78
C GLY A 90 1.58 4.54 12.47
N THR A 91 1.76 3.97 11.29
CA THR A 91 1.04 2.78 10.82
C THR A 91 1.99 1.60 10.63
N SER A 92 1.47 0.42 10.33
CA SER A 92 2.23 -0.73 9.86
C SER A 92 1.57 -1.31 8.61
N MET A 93 2.40 -1.55 7.61
CA MET A 93 1.99 -2.22 6.38
C MET A 93 2.24 -3.73 6.50
N VAL A 94 1.23 -4.52 6.13
CA VAL A 94 1.31 -5.99 6.10
C VAL A 94 1.02 -6.49 4.70
N MET A 95 1.92 -7.30 4.16
CA MET A 95 1.83 -7.94 2.84
C MET A 95 1.52 -9.44 3.01
N LEU A 96 0.55 -9.95 2.26
CA LEU A 96 0.11 -11.36 2.31
C LEU A 96 0.73 -12.15 1.15
N LYS A 97 1.94 -12.69 1.36
CA LYS A 97 2.76 -13.26 0.28
C LYS A 97 2.11 -14.46 -0.40
N ASN A 98 1.62 -15.44 0.36
CA ASN A 98 0.92 -16.61 -0.20
C ASN A 98 -0.39 -16.27 -0.93
N VAL A 99 -1.08 -15.19 -0.52
CA VAL A 99 -2.26 -14.70 -1.26
C VAL A 99 -1.82 -14.08 -2.59
N SER A 100 -0.74 -13.28 -2.59
CA SER A 100 -0.14 -12.76 -3.82
C SER A 100 0.31 -13.88 -4.76
N GLU A 101 0.96 -14.92 -4.25
CA GLU A 101 1.38 -16.10 -5.03
C GLU A 101 0.16 -16.79 -5.68
N ALA A 102 -0.92 -16.96 -4.91
CA ALA A 102 -2.16 -17.55 -5.43
C ALA A 102 -2.79 -16.68 -6.52
N LYS A 103 -2.87 -15.35 -6.34
CA LYS A 103 -3.40 -14.45 -7.36
C LYS A 103 -2.53 -14.42 -8.62
N PHE A 104 -1.21 -14.39 -8.44
CA PHE A 104 -0.27 -14.45 -9.56
C PHE A 104 -0.51 -15.73 -10.39
N LYS A 105 -0.53 -16.89 -9.72
CA LYS A 105 -0.67 -18.18 -10.38
C LYS A 105 -2.03 -18.40 -11.03
N HIS A 106 -3.11 -18.04 -10.34
CA HIS A 106 -4.47 -18.41 -10.75
C HIS A 106 -5.22 -17.31 -11.50
N ILE A 107 -4.72 -16.07 -11.48
CA ILE A 107 -5.35 -14.91 -12.13
C ILE A 107 -4.37 -14.26 -13.11
N LEU A 108 -3.20 -13.83 -12.66
CA LEU A 108 -2.27 -13.08 -13.51
C LEU A 108 -1.71 -13.91 -14.66
N LEU A 109 -1.24 -15.14 -14.39
CA LEU A 109 -0.70 -16.00 -15.44
C LEU A 109 -1.72 -16.33 -16.55
N PRO A 110 -2.99 -16.71 -16.24
CA PRO A 110 -4.01 -16.86 -17.27
C PRO A 110 -4.30 -15.58 -18.08
N ILE A 111 -4.30 -14.41 -17.43
CA ILE A 111 -4.48 -13.13 -18.12
C ILE A 111 -3.28 -12.84 -19.04
N ALA A 112 -2.06 -13.05 -18.54
CA ALA A 112 -0.85 -12.86 -19.33
C ALA A 112 -0.84 -13.78 -20.56
N ALA A 113 -1.22 -15.05 -20.41
CA ALA A 113 -1.33 -15.98 -21.53
C ALA A 113 -2.33 -15.52 -22.62
N ALA A 114 -3.36 -14.76 -22.26
CA ALA A 114 -4.37 -14.25 -23.18
C ALA A 114 -4.03 -12.87 -23.78
N CYS A 115 -3.23 -12.06 -23.10
CA CYS A 115 -3.05 -10.64 -23.43
C CYS A 115 -1.60 -10.23 -23.74
N VAL A 116 -0.60 -11.04 -23.39
CA VAL A 116 0.83 -10.77 -23.58
C VAL A 116 1.35 -11.62 -24.73
N ALA A 117 2.12 -11.01 -25.64
CA ALA A 117 2.76 -11.69 -26.76
C ALA A 117 3.63 -12.85 -26.25
N GLU A 118 3.63 -13.98 -26.95
CA GLU A 118 4.26 -15.23 -26.51
C GLU A 118 5.75 -15.02 -26.16
N GLU A 119 6.46 -14.24 -26.97
CA GLU A 119 7.86 -13.89 -26.78
C GLU A 119 8.14 -13.02 -25.54
N GLN A 120 7.12 -12.40 -24.95
CA GLN A 120 7.27 -11.58 -23.73
C GLN A 120 6.80 -12.32 -22.46
N GLN A 121 6.17 -13.49 -22.59
CA GLN A 121 5.62 -14.21 -21.43
C GLN A 121 6.71 -14.69 -20.48
N GLU A 122 7.95 -14.88 -20.94
CA GLU A 122 9.10 -15.24 -20.08
C GLU A 122 9.46 -14.14 -19.06
N HIS A 123 9.04 -12.89 -19.30
CA HIS A 123 9.26 -11.77 -18.39
C HIS A 123 8.15 -11.61 -17.34
N VAL A 124 7.12 -12.47 -17.36
CA VAL A 124 6.05 -12.46 -16.38
C VAL A 124 6.43 -13.35 -15.20
N ASP A 125 7.05 -12.76 -14.19
CA ASP A 125 7.50 -13.46 -12.99
C ASP A 125 6.86 -12.92 -11.69
N PHE A 126 6.86 -13.76 -10.66
CA PHE A 126 6.22 -13.44 -9.39
C PHE A 126 6.95 -12.34 -8.62
N GLU A 127 8.28 -12.31 -8.67
CA GLU A 127 9.08 -11.34 -7.93
C GLU A 127 8.82 -9.93 -8.44
N SER A 128 8.71 -9.75 -9.76
CA SER A 128 8.31 -8.48 -10.38
C SER A 128 6.91 -8.05 -9.95
N PHE A 129 5.93 -8.96 -9.97
CA PHE A 129 4.56 -8.67 -9.52
C PHE A 129 4.49 -8.27 -8.03
N PHE A 130 5.20 -9.01 -7.19
CA PHE A 130 5.24 -8.77 -5.75
C PHE A 130 5.97 -7.47 -5.42
N THR A 131 7.14 -7.24 -6.04
CA THR A 131 7.93 -6.01 -5.91
C THR A 131 7.13 -4.79 -6.36
N HIS A 132 6.40 -4.88 -7.48
CA HIS A 132 5.51 -3.80 -7.92
C HIS A 132 4.46 -3.46 -6.88
N THR A 133 3.84 -4.46 -6.24
CA THR A 133 2.85 -4.23 -5.17
C THR A 133 3.48 -3.49 -3.98
N ILE A 134 4.70 -3.86 -3.62
CA ILE A 134 5.43 -3.18 -2.54
C ILE A 134 5.72 -1.72 -2.92
N CYS A 135 6.20 -1.49 -4.14
CA CYS A 135 6.44 -0.14 -4.66
C CYS A 135 5.16 0.69 -4.65
N HIS A 136 4.03 0.15 -5.11
CA HIS A 136 2.72 0.80 -5.08
C HIS A 136 2.35 1.27 -3.66
N GLU A 137 2.46 0.38 -2.68
CA GLU A 137 2.14 0.76 -1.31
C GLU A 137 3.15 1.76 -0.70
N CYS A 138 4.43 1.69 -1.09
CA CYS A 138 5.41 2.70 -0.72
C CYS A 138 5.07 4.07 -1.35
N CYS A 139 4.58 4.07 -2.59
CA CYS A 139 4.14 5.28 -3.30
C CYS A 139 3.00 6.00 -2.57
N HIS A 140 2.09 5.28 -1.89
CA HIS A 140 1.09 5.90 -1.03
C HIS A 140 1.67 6.74 0.12
N GLY A 141 2.92 6.47 0.52
CA GLY A 141 3.63 7.20 1.57
C GLY A 141 4.42 8.43 1.11
N ILE A 142 4.50 8.68 -0.20
CA ILE A 142 5.28 9.78 -0.81
C ILE A 142 4.39 10.68 -1.66
N GLY A 143 4.90 11.86 -2.02
CA GLY A 143 4.18 12.89 -2.75
C GLY A 143 3.35 13.83 -1.85
N PRO A 144 2.44 14.61 -2.46
CA PRO A 144 1.70 15.64 -1.75
C PRO A 144 0.51 15.06 -0.96
N HIS A 145 0.61 14.97 0.36
CA HIS A 145 -0.54 14.60 1.22
C HIS A 145 -1.29 15.82 1.74
N THR A 146 -0.56 16.87 2.13
CA THR A 146 -1.12 18.12 2.66
C THR A 146 -0.94 19.23 1.63
N ILE A 147 -2.03 19.91 1.32
CA ILE A 147 -2.05 21.05 0.39
C ILE A 147 -2.54 22.31 1.10
N THR A 148 -2.10 23.46 0.59
CA THR A 148 -2.63 24.76 1.00
C THR A 148 -3.57 25.25 -0.08
N LEU A 149 -4.84 25.46 0.28
CA LEU A 149 -5.87 25.97 -0.63
C LEU A 149 -5.63 27.46 -0.94
N PRO A 150 -6.21 28.01 -2.03
CA PRO A 150 -6.06 29.43 -2.38
C PRO A 150 -6.48 30.41 -1.28
N ASN A 151 -7.36 29.99 -0.37
CA ASN A 151 -7.81 30.75 0.80
C ASN A 151 -6.84 30.67 2.01
N GLY A 152 -5.68 30.04 1.85
CA GLY A 152 -4.67 29.86 2.89
C GLY A 152 -4.95 28.73 3.88
N GLN A 153 -6.08 28.00 3.76
CA GLN A 153 -6.38 26.88 4.63
C GLN A 153 -5.60 25.63 4.23
N LYS A 154 -5.16 24.86 5.23
CA LYS A 154 -4.60 23.52 5.00
C LYS A 154 -5.71 22.51 4.77
N SER A 155 -5.54 21.65 3.78
CA SER A 155 -6.41 20.50 3.51
C SER A 155 -5.56 19.30 3.11
N THR A 156 -6.17 18.13 2.93
CA THR A 156 -5.51 16.95 2.36
C THR A 156 -5.97 16.74 0.92
N VAL A 157 -5.11 16.13 0.10
CA VAL A 157 -5.47 15.80 -1.30
C VAL A 157 -6.73 14.94 -1.35
N ARG A 158 -6.86 13.95 -0.45
CA ARG A 158 -8.05 13.10 -0.34
C ARG A 158 -9.35 13.87 -0.07
N LEU A 159 -9.31 14.87 0.81
CA LEU A 159 -10.51 15.66 1.14
C LEU A 159 -10.95 16.56 -0.01
N VAL A 160 -10.04 16.98 -0.87
CA VAL A 160 -10.32 17.91 -1.97
C VAL A 160 -10.62 17.18 -3.28
N SER A 161 -9.94 16.07 -3.57
CA SER A 161 -10.15 15.31 -4.80
C SER A 161 -11.40 14.42 -4.75
N CYS A 162 -11.79 13.95 -3.56
CA CYS A 162 -12.85 12.95 -3.36
C CYS A 162 -12.71 11.71 -4.28
N ASN A 163 -11.49 11.43 -4.79
CA ASN A 163 -11.25 10.46 -5.86
C ASN A 163 -10.20 9.43 -5.41
N THR A 164 -10.67 8.29 -4.92
CA THR A 164 -9.81 7.13 -4.59
C THR A 164 -9.14 6.53 -5.82
N SER A 165 -9.66 6.77 -7.02
CA SER A 165 -9.11 6.30 -8.29
C SER A 165 -7.81 7.01 -8.67
N LEU A 166 -7.65 8.29 -8.33
CA LEU A 166 -6.42 9.04 -8.61
C LEU A 166 -5.27 8.60 -7.70
N ASP A 167 -5.56 8.31 -6.43
CA ASP A 167 -4.57 7.78 -5.47
C ASP A 167 -4.05 6.39 -5.86
N GLN A 168 -4.82 5.60 -6.60
CA GLN A 168 -4.44 4.24 -7.04
C GLN A 168 -3.68 4.25 -8.38
N PHE A 169 -3.72 5.36 -9.11
CA PHE A 169 -3.03 5.54 -10.40
C PHE A 169 -1.61 6.09 -10.25
N LEU A 170 -1.30 6.65 -9.08
CA LEU A 170 -0.01 7.22 -8.68
C LEU A 170 0.79 6.20 -7.86
#